data_AF-A0A2G6T8Q9-F1
#
_entry.id   AF-A0A2G6T8Q9-F1
#
_cell.length_a   1.000
_cell.length_b   1.000
_cell.length_c   1.000
_cell.angle_alpha   90.00
_cell.angle_beta   90.00
_cell.angle_gamma   90.00
#
_symmetry.space_group_name_H-M   'P 1'
#
loop_
_entity.id
_entity.type
_entity.pdbx_description
1 polymer ?
#
loop_
_entity_poly.entity_id
_entity_poly.type
_entity_poly.pdbx_seq_one_letter_code
_entity_poly.pdbx_strand_id
1 'polypeptide(L)'
;MKIFEFLILGKNEPILEILLRLVNAYENWNAVGFSDENLAQEYFQNHKIDIVLLSSGIEDHIEKEFTQFCLEQQPDVEVIEHFGGGSGLLKSEIQHRLYLKGKI
;
A
#
# COMPACT_ATOMS: atom_id res chain seq x y z
N MET A 1 7.05 -4.28 19.46
CA MET A 1 7.19 -4.64 18.03
C MET A 1 6.86 -3.39 17.21
N LYS A 2 7.53 -3.16 16.09
CA LYS A 2 7.21 -2.02 15.20
C LYS A 2 5.88 -2.31 14.48
N ILE A 3 4.98 -1.34 14.44
CA ILE A 3 3.79 -1.36 13.58
C ILE A 3 4.21 -0.80 12.22
N PHE A 4 3.83 -1.49 11.15
CA PHE A 4 3.99 -0.99 9.78
C PHE A 4 2.71 -0.30 9.34
N GLU A 5 2.85 0.95 8.90
CA GLU A 5 1.74 1.76 8.39
C GLU A 5 1.60 1.57 6.87
N PHE A 6 0.40 1.20 6.44
CA PHE A 6 0.05 0.92 5.05
C PHE A 6 -0.98 1.94 4.55
N LEU A 7 -0.79 2.40 3.32
CA LEU A 7 -1.81 3.07 2.53
C LEU A 7 -2.15 2.19 1.33
N ILE A 8 -3.43 1.87 1.14
CA ILE A 8 -3.91 1.09 -0.01
C ILE A 8 -4.70 2.01 -0.93
N LEU A 9 -4.27 2.18 -2.18
CA LEU A 9 -5.02 2.91 -3.20
C LEU A 9 -5.66 1.90 -4.15
N GLY A 10 -6.94 2.07 -4.50
CA GLY A 10 -7.61 1.19 -5.47
C GLY A 10 -9.00 1.65 -5.84
N LYS A 11 -9.36 1.55 -7.13
CA LYS A 11 -10.70 1.95 -7.63
C LYS A 11 -11.74 0.83 -7.57
N ASN A 12 -11.30 -0.42 -7.50
CA ASN A 12 -12.21 -1.56 -7.29
C ASN A 12 -12.53 -1.72 -5.80
N GLU A 13 -13.63 -1.11 -5.34
CA GLU A 13 -14.04 -1.12 -3.94
C GLU A 13 -14.11 -2.52 -3.30
N PRO A 14 -14.74 -3.55 -3.93
CA PRO A 14 -14.72 -4.90 -3.38
C PRO A 14 -13.32 -5.47 -3.12
N ILE A 15 -12.37 -5.20 -4.02
CA ILE A 15 -10.99 -5.67 -3.85
C ILE A 15 -10.26 -4.86 -2.78
N LEU A 16 -10.47 -3.54 -2.74
CA LEU A 16 -9.92 -2.64 -1.72
C LEU A 16 -10.33 -3.08 -0.32
N GLU A 17 -11.61 -3.38 -0.09
CA GLU A 17 -12.13 -3.88 1.19
C GLU A 17 -11.50 -5.21 1.60
N ILE A 18 -11.35 -6.14 0.65
CA ILE A 18 -10.72 -7.43 0.91
C ILE A 18 -9.26 -7.23 1.33
N LEU A 19 -8.50 -6.39 0.63
CA LEU A 19 -7.10 -6.11 0.95
C LEU A 19 -6.97 -5.45 2.32
N LEU A 20 -7.80 -4.45 2.62
CA LEU A 20 -7.81 -3.81 3.93
C LEU A 20 -8.02 -4.82 5.05
N ARG A 21 -9.00 -5.71 4.90
CA ARG A 21 -9.26 -6.77 5.89
C ARG A 21 -8.08 -7.74 6.03
N LEU A 22 -7.44 -8.11 4.92
CA LEU A 22 -6.32 -9.05 4.93
C LEU A 22 -5.06 -8.44 5.58
N VAL A 23 -4.77 -7.17 5.30
CA VAL A 23 -3.59 -6.49 5.88
C VAL A 23 -3.82 -6.22 7.37
N ASN A 24 -5.01 -5.74 7.75
CA ASN A 24 -5.37 -5.47 9.15
C ASN A 24 -5.62 -6.73 9.99
N ALA A 25 -5.56 -7.93 9.40
CA ALA A 25 -5.63 -9.18 10.16
C ALA A 25 -4.33 -9.49 10.93
N TYR A 26 -3.23 -8.77 10.67
CA TYR A 26 -1.95 -8.95 11.34
C TYR A 26 -1.74 -7.87 12.41
N GLU A 27 -1.46 -8.29 13.66
CA GLU A 27 -1.35 -7.39 14.82
C GLU A 27 -0.26 -6.30 14.69
N ASN A 28 0.72 -6.50 13.82
CA ASN A 28 1.83 -5.57 13.62
C ASN A 28 1.67 -4.70 12.36
N TRP A 29 0.53 -4.76 11.67
CA TRP A 29 0.23 -3.98 10.48
C TRP A 29 -1.01 -3.13 10.71
N ASN A 30 -1.00 -1.90 10.21
CA ASN A 30 -2.13 -0.98 10.22
C ASN A 30 -2.32 -0.42 8.83
N ALA A 31 -3.51 -0.55 8.25
CA ALA A 31 -3.81 -0.13 6.88
C ALA A 31 -5.04 0.76 6.80
N VAL A 32 -4.90 1.84 6.03
CA VAL A 32 -5.99 2.70 5.56
C VAL A 32 -6.14 2.55 4.04
N GLY A 33 -7.35 2.68 3.53
CA GLY A 33 -7.62 2.51 2.10
C GLY A 33 -8.40 3.67 1.51
N PHE A 34 -8.08 4.00 0.26
CA PHE A 34 -8.68 5.09 -0.50
C PHE A 34 -9.00 4.65 -1.92
N SER A 35 -10.13 5.12 -2.44
CA SER A 35 -10.49 5.04 -3.86
C SER A 35 -10.32 6.38 -4.59
N ASP A 36 -9.90 7.42 -3.87
CA ASP A 36 -9.62 8.76 -4.41
C ASP A 36 -8.15 9.10 -4.17
N GLU A 37 -7.44 9.48 -5.24
CA GLU A 37 -6.02 9.81 -5.19
C GLU A 37 -5.74 11.05 -4.36
N ASN A 38 -6.60 12.06 -4.43
CA ASN A 38 -6.38 13.32 -3.72
C ASN A 38 -6.49 13.10 -2.21
N LEU A 39 -7.49 12.32 -1.78
CA LEU A 39 -7.63 11.94 -0.36
C LEU A 39 -6.46 11.08 0.10
N ALA A 40 -5.99 10.16 -0.75
CA ALA A 40 -4.82 9.35 -0.46
C ALA A 40 -3.54 10.20 -0.33
N GLN A 41 -3.32 11.16 -1.23
CA GLN A 41 -2.20 12.09 -1.20
C GLN A 41 -2.24 12.97 0.05
N GLU A 42 -3.40 13.53 0.38
CA GLU A 42 -3.60 14.33 1.58
C GLU A 42 -3.28 13.52 2.84
N TYR A 43 -3.79 12.28 2.94
CA TYR A 43 -3.47 11.41 4.07
C TYR A 43 -1.98 11.10 4.12
N PHE A 44 -1.36 10.76 2.98
CA PHE A 44 0.06 10.42 2.88
C PHE A 44 0.98 11.56 3.33
N GLN A 45 0.64 12.81 3.03
CA GLN A 45 1.44 13.96 3.46
C GLN A 45 1.39 14.18 4.97
N ASN A 46 0.27 13.81 5.60
CA ASN A 46 0.04 14.04 7.02
C ASN A 46 0.45 12.86 7.91
N HIS A 47 0.80 11.70 7.33
CA HIS A 47 1.12 10.48 8.05
C HIS A 47 2.40 9.84 7.53
N LYS A 48 3.21 9.27 8.42
CA LYS A 48 4.35 8.45 8.00
C LYS A 48 3.85 7.10 7.50
N ILE A 49 4.11 6.78 6.24
CA ILE A 49 3.68 5.54 5.61
C ILE A 49 4.92 4.69 5.33
N ASP A 50 4.90 3.43 5.76
CA ASP A 50 5.99 2.49 5.48
C ASP A 50 5.82 1.83 4.11
N ILE A 51 4.56 1.52 3.74
CA ILE A 51 4.21 0.77 2.53
C ILE A 51 2.97 1.36 1.85
N VAL A 52 3.04 1.55 0.54
CA VAL A 52 1.89 1.86 -0.33
C VAL A 52 1.58 0.62 -1.16
N LEU A 53 0.33 0.17 -1.13
CA LEU A 53 -0.17 -0.91 -1.98
C LEU A 53 -1.10 -0.31 -3.05
N LEU A 54 -0.67 -0.40 -4.31
CA LEU A 54 -1.51 -0.06 -5.47
C LEU A 54 -2.34 -1.29 -5.84
N SER A 55 -3.65 -1.15 -5.74
CA SER A 55 -4.64 -2.20 -5.99
C SER A 55 -5.31 -2.03 -7.36
N SER A 56 -6.21 -2.94 -7.69
CA SER A 56 -6.85 -3.02 -9.00
C SER A 56 -7.76 -1.82 -9.32
N GLY A 57 -7.86 -1.52 -10.61
CA GLY A 57 -8.78 -0.54 -11.18
C GLY A 57 -8.21 0.86 -11.32
N ILE A 58 -6.93 1.07 -10.98
CA ILE A 58 -6.23 2.32 -11.20
C ILE A 58 -5.67 2.31 -12.64
N GLU A 59 -5.76 3.43 -13.33
CA GLU A 59 -5.13 3.60 -14.64
C GLU A 59 -3.60 3.72 -14.51
N ASP A 60 -2.85 3.13 -15.45
CA ASP A 60 -1.37 3.12 -15.44
C ASP A 60 -0.72 4.49 -15.25
N HIS A 61 -1.33 5.56 -15.79
CA HIS A 61 -0.78 6.91 -15.64
C HIS A 61 -0.91 7.42 -14.20
N ILE A 62 -2.05 7.12 -13.55
CA ILE A 62 -2.30 7.47 -12.15
C ILE A 62 -1.36 6.67 -11.23
N GLU A 63 -1.18 5.37 -11.47
CA GLU A 63 -0.24 4.56 -10.68
C GLU A 63 1.18 5.15 -10.71
N LYS A 64 1.65 5.56 -11.89
CA LYS A 64 2.97 6.17 -12.07
C LYS A 64 3.08 7.53 -11.38
N GLU A 65 2.08 8.38 -11.56
CA GLU A 65 2.04 9.71 -10.93
C GLU A 65 1.99 9.59 -9.40
N PHE A 66 1.16 8.70 -8.87
CA PHE A 66 1.05 8.48 -7.43
C PHE A 66 2.31 7.85 -6.84
N THR A 67 2.92 6.89 -7.54
CA THR A 67 4.21 6.30 -7.14
C THR A 67 5.30 7.35 -7.07
N GLN A 68 5.43 8.18 -8.11
CA GLN A 68 6.42 9.27 -8.15
C GLN A 68 6.20 10.24 -6.99
N PHE A 69 4.95 10.66 -6.76
CA PHE A 69 4.57 11.49 -5.63
C PHE A 69 5.00 10.88 -4.28
N CYS A 70 4.71 9.59 -4.04
CA CYS A 70 5.05 8.93 -2.79
C CYS A 70 6.56 8.92 -2.53
N LEU A 71 7.35 8.58 -3.56
CA LEU A 71 8.81 8.53 -3.47
C LEU A 71 9.45 9.92 -3.31
N GLU A 72 8.85 10.96 -3.86
CA GLU A 72 9.29 12.35 -3.66
C GLU A 72 9.01 12.84 -2.24
N GLN A 73 7.82 12.54 -1.70
CA GLN A 73 7.41 13.00 -0.36
C GLN A 73 8.08 12.19 0.77
N GLN A 74 8.19 10.87 0.62
CA GLN A 74 8.79 9.98 1.61
C GLN A 74 9.71 8.96 0.90
N PRO A 75 11.00 9.30 0.67
CA PRO A 75 11.92 8.46 -0.11
C PRO A 75 12.14 7.04 0.40
N ASP A 76 11.84 6.79 1.69
CA ASP A 76 11.97 5.48 2.33
C ASP A 76 10.71 4.61 2.19
N VAL A 77 9.60 5.12 1.64
CA VAL A 77 8.37 4.36 1.44
C VAL A 77 8.59 3.25 0.42
N GLU A 78 8.00 2.08 0.66
CA GLU A 78 7.96 1.02 -0.36
C GLU A 78 6.62 1.09 -1.10
N VAL A 79 6.64 1.24 -2.42
CA VAL A 79 5.43 1.18 -3.26
C VAL A 79 5.38 -0.17 -3.96
N ILE A 80 4.28 -0.90 -3.78
CA ILE A 80 4.08 -2.24 -4.33
C ILE A 80 2.81 -2.25 -5.19
N GLU A 81 2.95 -2.58 -6.46
CA GLU A 81 1.83 -2.89 -7.35
C GLU A 81 1.32 -4.31 -7.06
N HIS A 82 0.06 -4.46 -6.66
CA HIS A 82 -0.55 -5.76 -6.39
C HIS A 82 -1.80 -5.98 -7.26
N PHE A 83 -1.59 -6.54 -8.44
CA PHE A 83 -2.63 -7.00 -9.34
C PHE A 83 -3.08 -8.43 -8.99
N GLY A 84 -3.81 -8.58 -7.87
CA GLY A 84 -4.48 -9.82 -7.43
C GLY A 84 -3.95 -11.17 -7.96
N GLY A 85 -3.29 -11.94 -7.10
CA GLY A 85 -2.76 -13.29 -7.41
C GLY A 85 -3.28 -14.42 -6.50
N GLY A 86 -4.33 -14.15 -5.71
CA GLY A 86 -4.82 -15.02 -4.64
C GLY A 86 -4.30 -14.59 -3.27
N SER A 87 -5.16 -14.69 -2.23
CA SER A 87 -4.91 -14.17 -0.89
C SER A 87 -3.72 -14.78 -0.14
N GLY A 88 -3.25 -15.96 -0.55
CA GLY A 88 -2.13 -16.66 0.08
C GLY A 88 -0.74 -16.07 -0.20
N LEU A 89 -0.61 -15.20 -1.22
CA LEU A 89 0.71 -14.69 -1.66
C LEU A 89 1.03 -13.28 -1.15
N LEU A 90 0.02 -12.48 -0.81
CA LEU A 90 0.19 -11.07 -0.44
C LEU A 90 1.16 -10.88 0.74
N LYS A 91 1.00 -11.69 1.80
CA LYS A 91 1.86 -11.57 2.98
C LYS A 91 3.32 -11.88 2.64
N SER A 92 3.54 -12.98 1.94
CA SER A 92 4.89 -13.43 1.56
C SER A 92 5.57 -12.42 0.64
N GLU A 93 4.82 -11.80 -0.28
CA GLU A 93 5.32 -10.74 -1.15
C GLU A 93 5.76 -9.51 -0.36
N ILE A 94 4.91 -8.99 0.54
CA ILE A 94 5.21 -7.84 1.40
C ILE A 94 6.44 -8.13 2.27
N GLN A 95 6.47 -9.31 2.93
CA GLN A 95 7.59 -9.69 3.79
C GLN A 95 8.89 -9.84 2.99
N HIS A 96 8.82 -10.40 1.77
CA HIS A 96 9.99 -10.51 0.91
C HIS A 96 10.55 -9.14 0.50
N ARG A 97 9.67 -8.18 0.15
CA ARG A 97 10.08 -6.80 -0.16
C ARG A 97 10.74 -6.12 1.04
N LEU A 98 10.15 -6.25 2.23
CA LEU A 98 10.72 -5.70 3.47
C LEU A 98 12.10 -6.30 3.79
N TYR A 99 12.27 -7.62 3.60
CA TYR A 99 13.56 -8.30 3.79
C TYR A 99 14.62 -7.80 2.81
N LEU A 100 14.31 -7.69 1.51
CA LEU A 100 15.24 -7.17 0.50
C LEU A 100 15.71 -5.74 0.79
N LYS A 101 14.91 -4.96 1.51
CA LYS A 101 15.21 -3.59 1.95
C LYS A 101 15.86 -3.51 3.33
N GLY A 102 16.11 -4.65 3.99
CA GLY A 102 16.71 -4.69 5.34
C GLY A 102 15.81 -4.10 6.43
N LYS A 103 14.49 -4.05 6.21
CA LYS A 103 13.51 -3.51 7.17
C LYS A 103 13.07 -4.54 8.23
N ILE A 104 13.32 -5.83 7.98
CA ILE A 104 13.11 -6.97 8.88
C ILE A 104 14.20 -8.02 8.68
#